data_AF-A0A1Y0MIH4-F1
#
_entry.id   AF-A0A1Y0MIH4-F1
#
_cell.length_a   1.000
_cell.length_b   1.000
_cell.length_c   1.000
_cell.angle_alpha   90.00
_cell.angle_beta   90.00
_cell.angle_gamma   90.00
#
_symmetry.space_group_name_H-M   'P 1'
#
loop_
_entity.id
_entity.type
_entity.pdbx_description
1 polymer ?
#
loop_
_entity_poly.entity_id
_entity_poly.type
_entity_poly.pdbx_seq_one_letter_code
_entity_poly.pdbx_strand_id
1 'polypeptide(L)'
;MIVTNGSHLSETFLKENTLYLDWIALSVDSLEEGDNIKIGRAILGKRALDKSYYYEIVDSIKRYGYGLKINTVVNRVNYQEDLNAFINYAKPKRWKVLQVLPILGQNDVNIDDFKISKHEYHYFLNTHKCIKTIVPESNDQIKGSYVMIDPAGRFFDNAQGTHRYSKPFLKVGVKEALEIMDYDLKKFLNRGGIYDWKNNLNQT
;
A
#
# COMPACT_ATOMS: atom_id res chain seq x y z
N MET A 1 12.75 0.02 -2.96
CA MET A 1 11.49 -0.67 -2.60
C MET A 1 10.51 -0.59 -3.76
N ILE A 2 9.70 -1.62 -3.99
CA ILE A 2 8.53 -1.56 -4.87
C ILE A 2 7.24 -1.85 -4.08
N VAL A 3 6.10 -1.37 -4.59
CA VAL A 3 4.76 -1.79 -4.16
C VAL A 3 4.12 -2.57 -5.31
N THR A 4 3.58 -3.76 -5.03
CA THR A 4 3.06 -4.66 -6.05
C THR A 4 1.84 -5.44 -5.57
N ASN A 5 0.97 -5.84 -6.49
CA ASN A 5 -0.11 -6.81 -6.22
C ASN A 5 0.42 -8.27 -6.20
N GLY A 6 1.67 -8.48 -6.59
CA GLY A 6 2.34 -9.78 -6.57
C GLY A 6 2.16 -10.63 -7.82
N SER A 7 1.13 -10.41 -8.64
CA SER A 7 0.71 -11.37 -9.68
C SER A 7 1.75 -11.65 -10.77
N HIS A 8 2.72 -10.74 -10.96
CA HIS A 8 3.83 -10.88 -11.92
C HIS A 8 5.20 -10.98 -11.25
N LEU A 9 5.25 -11.17 -9.92
CA LEU A 9 6.50 -11.31 -9.20
C LEU A 9 7.04 -12.73 -9.39
N SER A 10 8.09 -12.87 -10.21
CA SER A 10 8.73 -14.16 -10.49
C SER A 10 9.97 -14.39 -9.64
N GLU A 11 10.34 -15.66 -9.45
CA GLU A 11 11.61 -16.05 -8.82
C GLU A 11 12.82 -15.41 -9.52
N THR A 12 12.82 -15.35 -10.86
CA THR A 12 13.88 -14.69 -11.64
C THR A 12 13.98 -13.21 -11.29
N PHE A 13 12.85 -12.48 -11.26
CA PHE A 13 12.84 -11.07 -10.87
C PHE A 13 13.38 -10.88 -9.46
N LEU A 14 12.94 -11.70 -8.51
CA LEU A 14 13.40 -11.65 -7.13
C LEU A 14 14.91 -11.92 -7.02
N LYS A 15 15.44 -12.88 -7.77
CA LYS A 15 16.88 -13.18 -7.74
C LYS A 15 17.72 -12.04 -8.32
N GLU A 16 17.32 -11.51 -9.48
CA GLU A 16 18.08 -10.51 -10.23
C GLU A 16 18.10 -9.13 -9.56
N ASN A 17 17.13 -8.83 -8.69
CA ASN A 17 16.97 -7.51 -8.09
C ASN A 17 17.45 -7.39 -6.63
N THR A 18 18.08 -8.42 -6.08
CA THR A 18 18.54 -8.45 -4.68
C THR A 18 19.50 -7.31 -4.33
N LEU A 19 20.30 -6.85 -5.31
CA LEU A 19 21.24 -5.75 -5.13
C LEU A 19 20.61 -4.35 -5.26
N TYR A 20 19.39 -4.25 -5.78
CA TYR A 20 18.75 -2.96 -6.13
C TYR A 20 17.52 -2.65 -5.27
N LEU A 21 16.90 -3.66 -4.65
CA LEU A 21 15.67 -3.51 -3.88
C LEU A 21 15.87 -3.91 -2.43
N ASP A 22 15.70 -2.96 -1.52
CA ASP A 22 15.72 -3.30 -0.08
C ASP A 22 14.45 -4.02 0.39
N TRP A 23 13.27 -3.61 -0.13
CA TRP A 23 11.95 -4.02 0.36
C TRP A 23 10.97 -4.30 -0.78
N ILE A 24 10.05 -5.22 -0.52
CA ILE A 24 8.86 -5.48 -1.36
C ILE A 24 7.62 -5.27 -0.49
N ALA A 25 6.77 -4.35 -0.92
CA ALA A 25 5.46 -4.12 -0.31
C ALA A 25 4.39 -4.85 -1.13
N LEU A 26 3.82 -5.90 -0.56
CA LEU A 26 2.75 -6.67 -1.17
C LEU A 26 1.39 -6.08 -0.76
N SER A 27 0.56 -5.73 -1.73
CA SER A 27 -0.83 -5.38 -1.46
C SER A 27 -1.62 -6.66 -1.21
N VAL A 28 -2.35 -6.75 -0.08
CA VAL A 28 -3.22 -7.88 0.29
C VAL A 28 -4.43 -7.29 1.01
N ASP A 29 -5.59 -7.29 0.34
CA ASP A 29 -6.82 -6.71 0.90
C ASP A 29 -7.71 -7.78 1.52
N SER A 30 -7.67 -9.00 0.98
CA SER A 30 -8.39 -10.16 1.49
C SER A 30 -7.62 -11.43 1.15
N LEU A 31 -7.80 -12.49 1.93
CA LEU A 31 -7.38 -13.86 1.59
C LEU A 31 -8.49 -14.67 0.94
N GLU A 32 -9.72 -14.16 0.96
CA GLU A 32 -10.88 -14.80 0.37
C GLU A 32 -10.99 -14.39 -1.11
N GLU A 33 -11.04 -15.39 -1.99
CA GLU A 33 -11.07 -15.16 -3.45
C GLU A 33 -12.31 -14.37 -3.85
N GLY A 34 -13.48 -14.72 -3.30
CA GLY A 34 -14.74 -14.05 -3.59
C GLY A 34 -14.74 -12.57 -3.20
N ASP A 35 -14.09 -12.22 -2.09
CA ASP A 35 -14.00 -10.84 -1.64
C ASP A 35 -12.99 -10.06 -2.48
N ASN A 36 -11.85 -10.65 -2.85
CA ASN A 36 -10.94 -10.05 -3.82
C ASN A 36 -11.61 -9.81 -5.20
N ILE A 37 -12.49 -10.70 -5.66
CA ILE A 37 -13.28 -10.50 -6.88
C ILE A 37 -14.20 -9.27 -6.73
N LYS A 38 -14.97 -9.19 -5.63
CA LYS A 38 -15.83 -8.02 -5.34
C LYS A 38 -15.05 -6.71 -5.25
N ILE A 39 -13.85 -6.74 -4.67
CA ILE A 39 -12.96 -5.58 -4.56
C ILE A 39 -12.38 -5.17 -5.93
N GLY A 40 -12.40 -6.06 -6.94
CA GLY A 40 -11.83 -5.79 -8.26
C GLY A 40 -10.35 -6.19 -8.36
N ARG A 41 -9.87 -7.08 -7.48
CA ARG A 41 -8.51 -7.63 -7.48
C ARG A 41 -8.36 -8.92 -8.27
N ALA A 42 -9.32 -9.21 -9.15
CA ALA A 42 -9.24 -10.34 -10.06
C ALA A 42 -8.23 -10.05 -11.18
N ILE A 43 -7.32 -10.99 -11.43
CA ILE A 43 -6.43 -10.99 -12.59
C ILE A 43 -7.29 -11.23 -13.83
N LEU A 44 -7.20 -10.30 -14.78
CA LEU A 44 -8.00 -10.29 -16.02
C LEU A 44 -9.52 -10.39 -15.75
N GLY A 45 -9.98 -9.92 -14.58
CA GLY A 45 -11.40 -9.92 -14.20
C GLY A 45 -12.02 -11.29 -13.94
N LYS A 46 -11.22 -12.38 -13.88
CA LYS A 46 -11.77 -13.75 -13.80
C LYS A 46 -11.36 -14.54 -12.56
N ARG A 47 -10.13 -14.38 -12.07
CA ARG A 47 -9.62 -15.14 -10.92
C ARG A 47 -8.79 -14.22 -10.04
N ALA A 48 -9.06 -14.20 -8.74
CA ALA A 48 -8.17 -13.52 -7.80
C ALA A 48 -7.03 -14.46 -7.38
N LEU A 49 -5.96 -13.89 -6.84
CA LEU A 49 -4.92 -14.67 -6.19
C LEU A 49 -5.55 -15.43 -5.02
N ASP A 50 -5.38 -16.75 -5.00
CA ASP A 50 -5.87 -17.56 -3.91
C ASP A 50 -5.01 -17.40 -2.66
N LYS A 51 -5.54 -17.89 -1.53
CA LYS A 51 -4.86 -17.85 -0.25
C LYS A 51 -3.47 -18.49 -0.30
N SER A 52 -3.33 -19.67 -0.90
CA SER A 52 -2.03 -20.37 -1.01
C SER A 52 -0.98 -19.52 -1.70
N TYR A 53 -1.35 -18.84 -2.78
CA TYR A 53 -0.44 -17.97 -3.52
C TYR A 53 0.15 -16.87 -2.63
N TYR A 54 -0.65 -16.25 -1.76
CA TYR A 54 -0.14 -15.23 -0.84
C TYR A 54 0.88 -15.76 0.17
N TYR A 55 0.76 -17.02 0.61
CA TYR A 55 1.76 -17.64 1.47
C TYR A 55 3.04 -17.94 0.68
N GLU A 56 2.92 -18.50 -0.52
CA GLU A 56 4.06 -18.83 -1.40
C GLU A 56 4.87 -17.59 -1.78
N ILE A 57 4.21 -16.50 -2.20
CA ILE A 57 4.92 -15.27 -2.59
C ILE A 57 5.61 -14.60 -1.39
N VAL A 58 5.01 -14.69 -0.20
CA VAL A 58 5.64 -14.24 1.05
C VAL A 58 6.91 -15.04 1.34
N ASP A 59 6.88 -16.35 1.15
CA ASP A 59 8.05 -17.20 1.34
C ASP A 59 9.14 -16.89 0.32
N SER A 60 8.79 -16.71 -0.95
CA SER A 60 9.73 -16.32 -2.00
C SER A 60 10.38 -14.96 -1.70
N ILE A 61 9.59 -13.94 -1.33
CA ILE A 61 10.13 -12.61 -0.94
C ILE A 61 11.14 -12.75 0.20
N LYS A 62 10.80 -13.52 1.24
CA LYS A 62 11.66 -13.68 2.42
C LYS A 62 12.91 -14.53 2.12
N ARG A 63 12.80 -15.52 1.23
CA ARG A 63 13.91 -16.39 0.83
C ARG A 63 15.08 -15.60 0.22
N TYR A 64 14.79 -14.55 -0.56
CA TYR A 64 15.81 -13.66 -1.11
C TYR A 64 16.22 -12.52 -0.16
N GLY A 65 15.74 -12.55 1.08
CA GLY A 65 16.16 -11.63 2.13
C GLY A 65 15.50 -10.27 2.12
N TYR A 66 14.54 -9.99 1.22
CA TYR A 66 13.88 -8.68 1.15
C TYR A 66 13.15 -8.29 2.44
N GLY A 67 13.16 -7.00 2.76
CA GLY A 67 12.24 -6.43 3.75
C GLY A 67 10.79 -6.57 3.27
N LEU A 68 9.97 -7.35 3.99
CA LEU A 68 8.56 -7.51 3.65
C LEU A 68 7.71 -6.39 4.28
N LYS A 69 6.89 -5.74 3.47
CA LYS A 69 5.79 -4.88 3.90
C LYS A 69 4.47 -5.41 3.33
N ILE A 70 3.39 -5.28 4.09
CA ILE A 70 2.04 -5.59 3.60
C ILE A 70 1.22 -4.29 3.61
N ASN A 71 0.44 -4.05 2.56
CA ASN A 71 -0.54 -2.98 2.49
C ASN A 71 -1.93 -3.59 2.36
N THR A 72 -2.88 -3.11 3.15
CA THR A 72 -4.29 -3.53 3.12
C THR A 72 -5.16 -2.29 3.06
N VAL A 73 -6.02 -2.18 2.05
CA VAL A 73 -7.09 -1.18 1.96
C VAL A 73 -8.36 -1.76 2.57
N VAL A 74 -8.70 -1.29 3.77
CA VAL A 74 -9.91 -1.66 4.49
C VAL A 74 -11.10 -0.92 3.88
N ASN A 75 -12.08 -1.69 3.44
CA ASN A 75 -13.28 -1.26 2.73
C ASN A 75 -14.49 -2.10 3.18
N ARG A 76 -15.67 -1.81 2.60
CA ARG A 76 -16.94 -2.42 3.01
C ARG A 76 -16.94 -3.94 2.91
N VAL A 77 -16.17 -4.52 1.99
CA VAL A 77 -16.13 -5.96 1.75
C VAL A 77 -15.30 -6.69 2.82
N ASN A 78 -14.18 -6.10 3.25
CA ASN A 78 -13.18 -6.81 4.09
C ASN A 78 -13.05 -6.28 5.52
N TYR A 79 -13.79 -5.24 5.94
CA TYR A 79 -13.60 -4.66 7.29
C TYR A 79 -13.88 -5.64 8.44
N GLN A 80 -14.58 -6.74 8.17
CA GLN A 80 -14.87 -7.80 9.15
C GLN A 80 -13.90 -8.99 9.08
N GLU A 81 -12.99 -9.02 8.11
CA GLU A 81 -12.07 -10.12 7.91
C GLU A 81 -11.00 -10.17 9.02
N ASP A 82 -10.61 -11.38 9.41
CA ASP A 82 -9.52 -11.63 10.36
C ASP A 82 -8.28 -12.15 9.61
N LEU A 83 -7.27 -11.28 9.51
CA LEU A 83 -5.97 -11.54 8.91
C LEU A 83 -4.87 -11.88 9.93
N ASN A 84 -5.18 -12.01 11.23
CA ASN A 84 -4.19 -12.25 12.28
C ASN A 84 -3.28 -13.45 11.96
N ALA A 85 -3.87 -14.58 11.54
CA ALA A 85 -3.11 -15.79 11.23
C ALA A 85 -2.10 -15.56 10.09
N PHE A 86 -2.52 -14.90 9.02
CA PHE A 86 -1.66 -14.61 7.87
C PHE A 86 -0.58 -13.58 8.20
N ILE A 87 -0.92 -12.50 8.90
CA ILE A 87 0.07 -11.49 9.26
C ILE A 87 1.12 -12.05 10.25
N ASN A 88 0.70 -12.89 11.20
CA ASN A 88 1.61 -13.60 12.10
C ASN A 88 2.51 -14.60 11.38
N TYR A 89 2.01 -15.25 10.31
CA TYR A 89 2.82 -16.09 9.43
C TYR A 89 3.85 -15.25 8.65
N ALA A 90 3.36 -14.22 7.96
CA ALA A 90 4.16 -13.41 7.05
C ALA A 90 5.27 -12.64 7.79
N LYS A 91 4.98 -12.17 9.02
CA LYS A 91 5.88 -11.35 9.84
C LYS A 91 6.43 -10.15 9.06
N PRO A 92 5.57 -9.31 8.45
CA PRO A 92 6.05 -8.14 7.73
C PRO A 92 6.74 -7.19 8.72
N LYS A 93 7.81 -6.51 8.29
CA LYS A 93 8.43 -5.44 9.06
C LYS A 93 7.44 -4.28 9.30
N ARG A 94 6.47 -4.10 8.41
CA ARG A 94 5.39 -3.12 8.53
C ARG A 94 4.13 -3.61 7.83
N TRP A 95 2.98 -3.47 8.48
CA TRP A 95 1.66 -3.70 7.88
C TRP A 95 0.89 -2.38 7.85
N LYS A 96 0.81 -1.74 6.68
CA LYS A 96 0.02 -0.53 6.50
C LYS A 96 -1.44 -0.91 6.29
N VAL A 97 -2.30 -0.44 7.18
CA VAL A 97 -3.74 -0.68 7.12
C VAL A 97 -4.40 0.65 6.78
N LEU A 98 -4.75 0.83 5.52
CA LEU A 98 -5.30 2.07 4.99
C LEU A 98 -6.83 2.01 5.02
N GLN A 99 -7.47 3.06 5.49
CA GLN A 99 -8.90 3.24 5.23
C GLN A 99 -9.09 3.54 3.74
N VAL A 100 -10.12 2.96 3.11
CA VAL A 100 -10.49 3.30 1.74
C VAL A 100 -10.68 4.81 1.58
N LEU A 101 -9.98 5.38 0.59
CA LEU A 101 -9.89 6.82 0.38
C LEU A 101 -10.61 7.23 -0.92
N PRO A 102 -11.72 7.97 -0.81
CA PRO A 102 -12.35 8.61 -1.95
C PRO A 102 -11.51 9.78 -2.48
N ILE A 103 -11.25 9.77 -3.79
CA ILE A 103 -10.58 10.85 -4.52
C ILE A 103 -11.43 11.21 -5.74
N LEU A 104 -11.85 12.48 -5.81
CA LEU A 104 -12.67 13.01 -6.90
C LEU A 104 -11.94 12.86 -8.25
N GLY A 105 -12.67 12.41 -9.28
CA GLY A 105 -12.14 12.17 -10.62
C GLY A 105 -11.18 10.99 -10.74
N GLN A 106 -11.07 10.13 -9.72
CA GLN A 106 -10.22 8.93 -9.75
C GLN A 106 -11.01 7.66 -9.49
N ASN A 107 -11.81 7.64 -8.41
CA ASN A 107 -12.61 6.47 -8.03
C ASN A 107 -14.07 6.82 -7.70
N ASP A 108 -14.48 8.05 -7.91
CA ASP A 108 -15.77 8.63 -7.54
C ASP A 108 -17.00 7.92 -8.13
N VAL A 109 -16.86 7.23 -9.26
CA VAL A 109 -18.00 6.54 -9.91
C VAL A 109 -18.58 5.41 -9.04
N ASN A 110 -17.74 4.58 -8.42
CA ASN A 110 -18.18 3.37 -7.68
C ASN A 110 -17.64 3.32 -6.24
N ILE A 111 -17.03 4.39 -5.74
CA ILE A 111 -16.39 4.38 -4.40
C ILE A 111 -17.38 4.18 -3.25
N ASP A 112 -18.65 4.54 -3.43
CA ASP A 112 -19.66 4.49 -2.37
C ASP A 112 -19.90 3.08 -1.85
N ASP A 113 -19.83 2.07 -2.73
CA ASP A 113 -19.97 0.65 -2.38
C ASP A 113 -18.84 0.16 -1.46
N PHE A 114 -17.71 0.86 -1.47
CA PHE A 114 -16.52 0.50 -0.70
C PHE A 114 -16.35 1.32 0.58
N LYS A 115 -16.98 2.49 0.68
CA LYS A 115 -16.82 3.40 1.83
C LYS A 115 -17.18 2.70 3.13
N ILE A 116 -16.37 2.97 4.16
CA ILE A 116 -16.60 2.55 5.54
C ILE A 116 -16.54 3.74 6.49
N SER A 117 -17.36 3.66 7.53
CA SER A 117 -17.36 4.58 8.65
C SER A 117 -16.07 4.47 9.47
N LYS A 118 -15.81 5.49 10.31
CA LYS A 118 -14.74 5.42 11.30
C LYS A 118 -14.94 4.22 12.23
N HIS A 119 -16.17 3.90 12.62
CA HIS A 119 -16.46 2.76 13.49
C HIS A 119 -16.06 1.41 12.85
N GLU A 120 -16.46 1.17 11.60
CA GLU A 120 -16.09 -0.05 10.86
C GLU A 120 -14.57 -0.18 10.68
N TYR A 121 -13.87 0.94 10.43
CA TYR A 121 -12.42 0.92 10.36
C TYR A 121 -11.78 0.59 11.73
N HIS A 122 -12.30 1.16 12.83
CA HIS A 122 -11.82 0.82 14.18
C HIS A 122 -12.15 -0.63 14.57
N TYR A 123 -13.26 -1.19 14.08
CA TYR A 123 -13.56 -2.61 14.25
C TYR A 123 -12.43 -3.46 13.66
N PHE A 124 -12.02 -3.20 12.42
CA PHE A 124 -10.90 -3.91 11.79
C PHE A 124 -9.61 -3.75 12.61
N LEU A 125 -9.27 -2.54 13.06
CA LEU A 125 -8.07 -2.32 13.89
C LEU A 125 -8.13 -3.08 15.23
N ASN A 126 -9.29 -3.11 15.88
CA ASN A 126 -9.48 -3.79 17.16
C ASN A 126 -9.37 -5.31 17.03
N THR A 127 -9.89 -5.89 15.94
CA THR A 127 -9.71 -7.31 15.61
C THR A 127 -8.23 -7.69 15.49
N HIS A 128 -7.38 -6.75 15.06
CA HIS A 128 -5.95 -6.97 14.83
C HIS A 128 -5.02 -6.30 15.84
N LYS A 129 -5.54 -5.87 16.99
CA LYS A 129 -4.79 -5.10 18.01
C LYS A 129 -3.53 -5.78 18.54
N CYS A 130 -3.44 -7.11 18.41
CA CYS A 130 -2.29 -7.90 18.86
C CYS A 130 -1.10 -7.84 17.87
N ILE A 131 -1.31 -7.36 16.64
CA ILE A 131 -0.26 -7.27 15.62
C ILE A 131 0.58 -6.01 15.84
N LYS A 132 1.82 -6.19 16.31
CA LYS A 132 2.73 -5.08 16.63
C LYS A 132 3.21 -4.27 15.43
N THR A 133 3.19 -4.85 14.24
CA THR A 133 3.70 -4.24 13.00
C THR A 133 2.64 -3.43 12.27
N ILE A 134 1.41 -3.37 12.80
CA ILE A 134 0.30 -2.61 12.24
C ILE A 134 0.60 -1.11 12.29
N VAL A 135 0.29 -0.43 11.20
CA VAL A 135 0.41 1.03 11.09
C VAL A 135 -0.86 1.56 10.42
N PRO A 136 -1.83 2.03 11.22
CA PRO A 136 -3.08 2.58 10.72
C PRO A 136 -2.85 3.85 9.91
N GLU A 137 -3.55 3.99 8.79
CA GLU A 137 -3.64 5.20 7.98
C GLU A 137 -5.10 5.50 7.64
N SER A 138 -5.74 6.33 8.47
CA SER A 138 -7.07 6.88 8.19
C SER A 138 -7.03 7.92 7.06
N ASN A 139 -8.20 8.23 6.50
CA ASN A 139 -8.31 9.22 5.42
C ASN A 139 -7.72 10.60 5.78
N ASP A 140 -7.83 11.00 7.05
CA ASP A 140 -7.32 12.29 7.56
C ASP A 140 -5.77 12.33 7.56
N GLN A 141 -5.13 11.16 7.70
CA GLN A 141 -3.68 11.01 7.74
C GLN A 141 -3.05 10.88 6.35
N ILE A 142 -3.77 10.32 5.37
CA ILE A 142 -3.22 10.05 4.03
C ILE A 142 -3.16 11.32 3.17
N LYS A 143 -4.21 12.15 3.18
CA LYS A 143 -4.32 13.33 2.31
C LYS A 143 -3.18 14.34 2.55
N GLY A 144 -2.47 14.68 1.49
CA GLY A 144 -1.34 15.61 1.48
C GLY A 144 -0.03 15.05 2.06
N SER A 145 -0.02 13.79 2.52
CA SER A 145 1.14 13.22 3.26
C SER A 145 2.12 12.42 2.40
N TYR A 146 1.90 12.38 1.08
CA TYR A 146 2.72 11.66 0.12
C TYR A 146 3.19 12.62 -0.99
N VAL A 147 4.49 12.66 -1.24
CA VAL A 147 5.03 13.21 -2.48
C VAL A 147 4.88 12.13 -3.56
N MET A 148 4.14 12.43 -4.62
CA MET A 148 3.84 11.50 -5.69
C MET A 148 4.21 12.11 -7.04
N ILE A 149 4.70 11.25 -7.94
CA ILE A 149 5.07 11.61 -9.30
C ILE A 149 4.35 10.65 -10.24
N ASP A 150 3.69 11.18 -11.27
CA ASP A 150 3.02 10.36 -12.28
C ASP A 150 3.97 9.92 -13.41
N PRO A 151 3.54 9.02 -14.32
CA PRO A 151 4.37 8.57 -15.43
C PRO A 151 4.78 9.67 -16.44
N ALA A 152 4.10 10.81 -16.44
CA ALA A 152 4.44 11.96 -17.27
C ALA A 152 5.49 12.88 -16.61
N GLY A 153 6.01 12.49 -15.45
CA GLY A 153 6.99 13.26 -14.68
C GLY A 153 6.38 14.51 -14.06
N ARG A 154 5.11 14.48 -13.67
CA ARG A 154 4.44 15.56 -12.94
C ARG A 154 4.32 15.19 -11.48
N PHE A 155 4.64 16.12 -10.58
CA PHE A 155 4.24 15.99 -9.20
C PHE A 155 2.72 16.09 -9.11
N PHE A 156 2.13 15.35 -8.18
CA PHE A 156 0.73 15.54 -7.83
C PHE A 156 0.50 15.38 -6.33
N ASP A 157 -0.51 16.06 -5.84
CA ASP A 157 -0.99 15.97 -4.47
C ASP A 157 -2.49 15.64 -4.45
N ASN A 158 -2.98 15.26 -3.28
CA ASN A 158 -4.39 14.98 -3.02
C ASN A 158 -4.92 15.70 -1.77
N ALA A 159 -4.27 16.80 -1.37
CA ALA A 159 -4.58 17.50 -0.12
C ALA A 159 -6.05 17.96 -0.06
N GLN A 160 -6.57 18.39 -1.22
CA GLN A 160 -7.95 18.87 -1.40
C GLN A 160 -8.94 17.75 -1.76
N GLY A 161 -8.55 16.47 -1.69
CA GLY A 161 -9.42 15.34 -2.04
C GLY A 161 -9.62 15.09 -3.54
N THR A 162 -8.84 15.76 -4.38
CA THR A 162 -8.73 15.57 -5.83
C THR A 162 -7.26 15.57 -6.21
N HIS A 163 -6.90 15.00 -7.36
CA HIS A 163 -5.53 15.09 -7.86
C HIS A 163 -5.27 16.44 -8.51
N ARG A 164 -4.30 17.18 -7.98
CA ARG A 164 -3.75 18.38 -8.61
C ARG A 164 -2.34 18.10 -9.11
N TYR A 165 -2.06 18.46 -10.36
CA TYR A 165 -0.81 18.13 -11.03
C TYR A 165 0.06 19.37 -11.28
N SER A 166 1.37 19.20 -11.17
CA SER A 166 2.36 20.17 -11.62
C SER A 166 2.56 20.14 -13.15
N LYS A 167 3.37 21.08 -13.66
CA LYS A 167 4.03 20.88 -14.96
C LYS A 167 5.08 19.76 -14.84
N PRO A 168 5.44 19.06 -15.94
CA PRO A 168 6.48 18.04 -15.90
C PRO A 168 7.80 18.61 -15.37
N PHE A 169 8.43 17.96 -14.38
CA PHE A 169 9.65 18.48 -13.75
C PHE A 169 10.84 18.54 -14.72
N LEU A 170 10.83 17.75 -15.80
CA LEU A 170 11.81 17.84 -16.89
C LEU A 170 11.68 19.13 -17.72
N LYS A 171 10.54 19.84 -17.65
CA LYS A 171 10.31 21.10 -18.37
C LYS A 171 10.61 22.33 -17.51
N VAL A 172 10.31 22.27 -16.21
CA VAL A 172 10.37 23.43 -15.31
C VAL A 172 11.35 23.28 -14.15
N GLY A 173 11.99 22.11 -14.02
CA GLY A 173 12.81 21.77 -12.87
C GLY A 173 12.01 21.28 -11.67
N VAL A 174 12.68 20.56 -10.77
CA VAL A 174 12.06 19.94 -9.59
C VAL A 174 11.52 21.02 -8.63
N LYS A 175 12.28 22.08 -8.39
CA LYS A 175 11.91 23.13 -7.43
C LYS A 175 10.59 23.81 -7.82
N GLU A 176 10.48 24.32 -9.05
CA GLU A 176 9.25 24.98 -9.53
C GLU A 176 8.06 24.01 -9.54
N ALA A 177 8.27 22.76 -9.97
CA ALA A 177 7.19 21.77 -10.01
C ALA A 177 6.68 21.39 -8.60
N LEU A 178 7.55 21.38 -7.59
CA LEU A 178 7.22 21.03 -6.21
C LEU A 178 6.59 22.20 -5.44
N GLU A 179 7.00 23.45 -5.69
CA GLU A 179 6.55 24.65 -4.97
C GLU A 179 5.03 24.88 -5.03
N ILE A 180 4.39 24.41 -6.10
CA ILE A 180 2.94 24.56 -6.30
C ILE A 180 2.11 23.44 -5.66
N MET A 181 2.74 22.44 -5.05
CA MET A 181 2.08 21.29 -4.42
C MET A 181 1.80 21.57 -2.93
N ASP A 182 0.74 20.97 -2.39
CA ASP A 182 0.29 21.15 -0.99
C ASP A 182 0.66 19.92 -0.15
N TYR A 183 1.98 19.69 -0.03
CA TYR A 183 2.51 18.58 0.76
C TYR A 183 2.66 18.95 2.24
N ASP A 184 2.10 18.11 3.12
CA ASP A 184 2.17 18.26 4.57
C ASP A 184 3.28 17.37 5.15
N LEU A 185 4.46 17.98 5.34
CA LEU A 185 5.61 17.30 5.95
C LEU A 185 5.29 16.80 7.36
N LYS A 186 4.51 17.55 8.14
CA LYS A 186 4.17 17.17 9.52
C LYS A 186 3.31 15.92 9.54
N LYS A 187 2.32 15.80 8.64
CA LYS A 187 1.55 14.56 8.46
C LYS A 187 2.42 13.39 8.02
N PHE A 188 3.34 13.60 7.08
CA PHE A 188 4.30 12.56 6.65
C PHE A 188 5.12 12.02 7.83
N LEU A 189 5.63 12.90 8.69
CA LEU A 189 6.37 12.51 9.88
C LEU A 189 5.47 11.79 10.90
N ASN A 190 4.29 12.33 11.19
CA ASN A 190 3.35 11.80 12.19
C ASN A 190 2.84 10.39 11.84
N ARG A 191 2.69 10.05 10.55
CA ARG A 191 2.31 8.69 10.12
C ARG A 191 3.50 7.71 10.03
N GLY A 192 4.66 8.12 10.57
CA GLY A 192 5.90 7.35 10.58
C GLY A 192 6.42 7.09 9.17
N GLY A 193 6.53 8.16 8.37
CA GLY A 193 7.12 8.12 7.02
C GLY A 193 8.65 7.94 7.01
N ILE A 194 9.32 8.31 8.11
CA ILE A 194 10.73 8.02 8.35
C ILE A 194 10.82 6.76 9.22
N TYR A 195 11.52 5.75 8.72
CA TYR A 195 11.85 4.52 9.43
C TYR A 195 13.12 3.92 8.84
N ASP A 196 13.63 2.82 9.41
CA ASP A 196 14.81 2.16 8.85
C ASP A 196 14.44 1.48 7.52
N TRP A 197 14.74 2.18 6.43
CA TRP A 197 14.52 1.72 5.07
C TRP A 197 15.62 0.75 4.60
N LYS A 198 16.78 0.74 5.25
CA LYS A 198 17.89 -0.11 4.83
C LYS A 198 17.57 -1.55 5.18
N ASN A 199 17.82 -2.43 4.24
CA ASN A 199 17.87 -3.85 4.53
C ASN A 199 19.35 -4.24 4.60
N ASN A 200 19.93 -4.26 5.81
CA ASN A 200 21.32 -4.64 6.01
C ASN A 200 21.47 -6.15 5.79
N LEU A 201 21.42 -6.60 4.55
CA LEU A 201 21.67 -7.99 4.15
C LEU A 201 23.15 -8.38 4.25
N ASN A 202 24.04 -7.42 4.58
CA ASN A 202 25.48 -7.61 4.68
C ASN A 202 26.00 -7.36 6.12
N GLN A 203 25.41 -8.03 7.11
CA GLN A 203 26.08 -8.27 8.40
C GLN A 203 26.18 -9.78 8.61
N THR A 204 27.12 -10.38 7.89
CA THR A 204 27.76 -11.66 8.23
C THR A 204 29.25 -11.41 8.31
#